data_AF-A0A7Y2SNE4-F1
#
_entry.id   AF-A0A7Y2SNE4-F1
#
_cell.length_a   1.000
_cell.length_b   1.000
_cell.length_c   1.000
_cell.angle_alpha   90.00
_cell.angle_beta   90.00
_cell.angle_gamma   90.00
#
_symmetry.space_group_name_H-M   'P 1'
#
loop_
_entity.id
_entity.type
_entity.pdbx_description
1 polymer ?
#
loop_
_entity_poly.entity_id
_entity_poly.type
_entity_poly.pdbx_seq_one_letter_code
_entity_poly.pdbx_strand_id
1 'polypeptide(L)'
;MNNHSGEPRALFPLPDGSIYPDALICSGVLPAELGGNPCPFSDSGQFPIPEPLDPSKPGYSIDKGKLGDLCPPCAKQQLGSLGHWQSHGGTQFPADLLPLRLFKCRMWFWVVVPGLYDERPGRNPDISGHDAIMGA
;
A
#
# COMPACT_ATOMS: atom_id res chain seq x y z
N MET A 1 -10.48 17.69 -15.89
CA MET A 1 -9.16 17.03 -15.77
C MET A 1 -8.69 17.31 -14.35
N ASN A 2 -8.97 16.41 -13.40
CA ASN A 2 -8.66 16.65 -12.00
C ASN A 2 -7.20 16.25 -11.74
N ASN A 3 -6.33 17.26 -11.66
CA ASN A 3 -5.03 17.14 -11.02
C ASN A 3 -5.27 16.83 -9.54
N HIS A 4 -5.22 15.54 -9.17
CA HIS A 4 -4.97 15.17 -7.78
C HIS A 4 -3.48 15.41 -7.50
N SER A 5 -3.14 16.68 -7.27
CA SER A 5 -1.92 17.10 -6.58
C SER A 5 -2.05 16.76 -5.09
N GLY A 6 -2.13 15.46 -4.81
CA GLY A 6 -2.13 14.85 -3.48
C GLY A 6 -1.22 13.63 -3.54
N GLU A 7 -0.52 13.35 -2.46
CA GLU A 7 0.41 12.22 -2.40
C GLU A 7 -0.28 10.90 -2.79
N PRO A 8 0.43 9.99 -3.46
CA PRO A 8 -0.14 8.71 -3.88
C PRO A 8 -0.61 7.91 -2.67
N ARG A 9 -1.80 7.29 -2.78
CA ARG A 9 -2.35 6.46 -1.69
C ARG A 9 -1.59 5.15 -1.54
N ALA A 10 -0.96 4.71 -2.61
CA ALA A 10 -0.09 3.54 -2.61
C ALA A 10 0.97 3.64 -3.70
N LEU A 11 2.04 2.89 -3.51
CA LEU A 11 3.14 2.77 -4.45
C LEU A 11 3.29 1.31 -4.87
N PHE A 12 3.49 1.10 -6.17
CA PHE A 12 3.59 -0.22 -6.79
C PHE A 12 5.03 -0.47 -7.23
N PRO A 13 5.83 -1.20 -6.43
CA PRO A 13 7.14 -1.66 -6.84
C PRO A 13 7.00 -2.76 -7.90
N LEU A 14 7.65 -2.57 -9.04
CA LEU A 14 7.72 -3.56 -10.11
C LEU A 14 9.06 -4.35 -10.06
N PRO A 15 9.14 -5.52 -10.71
CA PRO A 15 10.34 -6.36 -10.70
C PRO A 15 11.59 -5.69 -11.28
N ASP A 16 11.41 -4.72 -12.18
CA ASP A 16 12.47 -3.92 -12.80
C ASP A 16 13.05 -2.83 -11.86
N GLY A 17 12.50 -2.68 -10.66
CA GLY A 17 12.86 -1.65 -9.69
C GLY A 17 12.12 -0.33 -9.86
N SER A 18 11.29 -0.21 -10.89
CA SER A 18 10.43 0.96 -11.07
C SER A 18 9.35 1.01 -9.99
N ILE A 19 8.99 2.22 -9.57
CA ILE A 19 7.92 2.45 -8.60
C ILE A 19 6.90 3.37 -9.20
N TYR A 20 5.65 2.92 -9.27
CA TYR A 20 4.55 3.68 -9.84
C TYR A 20 3.54 4.09 -8.77
N PRO A 21 3.00 5.32 -8.84
CA PRO A 21 1.89 5.74 -8.01
C PRO A 21 0.63 4.95 -8.37
N ASP A 22 -0.23 4.78 -7.37
CA ASP A 22 -1.48 4.05 -7.51
C ASP A 22 -2.37 4.57 -8.63
N ALA A 23 -2.43 5.88 -8.84
CA ALA A 23 -3.26 6.45 -9.89
C ALA A 23 -2.92 5.88 -11.28
N LEU A 24 -1.64 5.62 -11.61
CA LEU A 24 -1.27 5.06 -12.90
C LEU A 24 -1.68 3.59 -13.05
N ILE A 25 -1.59 2.83 -11.96
CA ILE A 25 -1.92 1.41 -11.95
C ILE A 25 -3.44 1.20 -11.86
N CYS A 26 -4.08 1.85 -10.90
CA CYS A 26 -5.49 1.66 -10.59
C CYS A 26 -6.41 2.29 -11.63
N SER A 27 -5.99 3.33 -12.36
CA SER A 27 -6.76 3.87 -13.47
C SER A 27 -6.61 3.08 -14.77
N GLY A 28 -5.74 2.07 -14.81
CA GLY A 28 -5.52 1.25 -16.02
C GLY A 28 -4.54 1.85 -17.03
N VAL A 29 -3.85 2.95 -16.70
CA VAL A 29 -2.86 3.57 -17.59
C VAL A 29 -1.62 2.66 -17.73
N LEU A 30 -1.23 2.00 -16.64
CA LEU A 30 -0.17 0.99 -16.58
C LEU A 30 -0.62 -0.18 -15.70
N PRO A 31 0.02 -1.36 -15.82
CA PRO A 31 0.79 -1.82 -16.98
C PRO A 31 -0.12 -2.12 -18.18
N ALA A 32 0.46 -2.35 -19.35
CA ALA A 32 -0.29 -2.67 -20.58
C ALA A 32 -1.24 -3.88 -20.42
N GLU A 33 -0.97 -4.75 -19.45
CA GLU A 33 -1.80 -5.91 -19.06
C GLU A 33 -3.21 -5.51 -18.60
N LEU A 34 -3.40 -4.28 -18.12
CA LEU A 34 -4.73 -3.75 -17.78
C LEU A 34 -5.51 -3.29 -19.02
N GLY A 35 -4.87 -3.22 -20.19
CA GLY A 35 -5.52 -2.92 -21.46
C GLY A 35 -6.25 -1.58 -21.50
N GLY A 36 -5.81 -0.60 -20.70
CA GLY A 36 -6.48 0.70 -20.55
C GLY A 36 -7.72 0.68 -19.64
N ASN A 37 -8.08 -0.47 -19.06
CA ASN A 37 -9.25 -0.57 -18.19
C ASN A 37 -8.86 -0.29 -16.73
N PRO A 38 -9.65 0.52 -16.00
CA PRO A 38 -9.45 0.73 -14.58
C PRO A 38 -9.48 -0.60 -13.80
N CYS A 39 -8.67 -0.66 -12.74
CA CYS A 39 -8.69 -1.78 -11.82
C CYS A 39 -10.09 -1.93 -11.19
N PRO A 40 -10.71 -3.12 -11.23
CA PRO A 40 -12.08 -3.32 -10.72
C PRO A 40 -12.18 -3.22 -9.20
N PHE A 41 -11.03 -3.17 -8.51
CA PHE A 41 -10.94 -3.01 -7.05
C PHE A 41 -10.44 -1.62 -6.65
N SER A 42 -10.35 -0.69 -7.61
CA SER A 42 -9.98 0.69 -7.34
C SER A 42 -11.16 1.48 -6.75
N ASP A 43 -10.82 2.52 -6.01
CA ASP A 43 -11.74 3.59 -5.63
C ASP A 43 -11.54 4.75 -6.59
N SER A 44 -12.43 4.89 -7.57
CA SER A 44 -12.38 5.96 -8.58
C SER A 44 -11.03 6.06 -9.32
N GLY A 45 -10.42 4.93 -9.64
CA GLY A 45 -9.11 4.87 -10.30
C GLY A 45 -7.90 5.07 -9.37
N GLN A 46 -8.13 5.17 -8.06
CA GLN A 46 -7.09 5.21 -7.02
C GLN A 46 -7.10 3.93 -6.18
N PHE A 47 -6.06 3.73 -5.40
CA PHE A 47 -6.02 2.64 -4.44
C PHE A 47 -7.06 2.88 -3.33
N PRO A 48 -7.82 1.86 -2.92
CA PRO A 48 -8.78 2.01 -1.84
C PRO A 48 -8.05 2.29 -0.52
N ILE A 49 -8.69 3.10 0.33
CA ILE A 49 -8.15 3.47 1.64
C ILE A 49 -8.04 2.21 2.52
N PRO A 50 -6.93 2.00 3.24
CA PRO A 50 -6.80 0.90 4.19
C PRO A 50 -7.86 0.97 5.29
N GLU A 51 -8.42 -0.19 5.64
CA GLU A 51 -9.40 -0.33 6.72
C GLU A 51 -8.88 -1.34 7.75
N PRO A 52 -9.31 -1.25 9.03
CA PRO A 52 -8.99 -2.27 10.02
C PRO A 52 -9.49 -3.65 9.58
N LEU A 53 -8.65 -4.67 9.74
CA LEU A 53 -9.05 -6.06 9.54
C LEU A 53 -10.08 -6.48 10.58
N ASP A 54 -11.23 -6.95 10.09
CA ASP A 54 -12.41 -7.30 10.89
C ASP A 54 -12.96 -8.67 10.42
N PRO A 55 -13.05 -9.68 11.30
CA PRO A 55 -13.49 -11.03 10.98
C PRO A 55 -14.97 -11.10 10.60
N SER A 56 -15.76 -10.05 10.88
CA SER A 56 -17.15 -9.96 10.47
C SER A 56 -17.31 -9.58 8.99
N LYS A 57 -16.26 -9.06 8.34
CA LYS A 57 -16.33 -8.62 6.93
C LYS A 57 -16.08 -9.77 5.96
N PRO A 58 -16.82 -9.85 4.83
CA PRO A 58 -16.71 -10.93 3.83
C PRO A 58 -15.37 -10.98 3.08
N GLY A 59 -14.47 -10.01 3.31
CA GLY A 59 -13.13 -9.96 2.74
C GLY A 59 -12.00 -10.29 3.72
N TYR A 60 -12.31 -10.73 4.94
CA TYR A 60 -11.32 -11.08 5.94
C TYR A 60 -10.50 -12.32 5.56
N SER A 61 -9.20 -12.28 5.83
CA SER A 61 -8.32 -13.45 5.84
C SER A 61 -7.18 -13.21 6.82
N ILE A 62 -6.74 -14.27 7.49
CA ILE A 62 -5.54 -14.28 8.34
C ILE A 62 -4.27 -13.96 7.55
N ASP A 63 -4.27 -14.18 6.23
CA ASP A 63 -3.13 -13.91 5.36
C ASP A 63 -2.87 -12.42 5.16
N LYS A 64 -3.80 -11.56 5.58
CA LYS A 64 -3.75 -10.10 5.37
C LYS A 64 -3.06 -9.34 6.51
N GLY A 65 -2.83 -10.00 7.64
CA GLY A 65 -2.32 -9.38 8.86
C GLY A 65 -3.08 -9.82 10.10
N LYS A 66 -2.88 -9.12 11.21
CA LYS A 66 -3.54 -9.39 12.49
C LYS A 66 -4.87 -8.66 12.60
N LEU A 67 -5.72 -9.11 13.53
CA LEU A 67 -6.98 -8.43 13.86
C LEU A 67 -6.72 -6.96 14.23
N GLY A 68 -7.46 -6.04 13.61
CA GLY A 68 -7.32 -4.59 13.82
C GLY A 68 -6.22 -3.91 13.02
N ASP A 69 -5.35 -4.66 12.33
CA ASP A 69 -4.34 -4.07 11.45
C ASP A 69 -5.02 -3.32 10.29
N LEU A 70 -4.45 -2.19 9.90
CA LEU A 70 -4.88 -1.50 8.69
C LEU A 70 -4.43 -2.30 7.46
N CYS A 71 -5.40 -2.62 6.61
CA CYS A 71 -5.19 -3.40 5.40
C CYS A 71 -6.06 -2.86 4.27
N PRO A 72 -5.50 -2.67 3.06
CA PRO A 72 -6.30 -2.34 1.89
C PRO A 72 -7.35 -3.44 1.62
N PRO A 73 -8.62 -3.10 1.36
CA PRO A 73 -9.65 -4.11 1.11
C PRO A 73 -9.37 -4.96 -0.14
N CYS A 74 -8.63 -4.38 -1.11
CA CYS A 74 -8.18 -5.04 -2.32
C CYS A 74 -6.88 -5.86 -2.14
N ALA A 75 -6.25 -5.88 -0.96
CA ALA A 75 -5.13 -6.77 -0.67
C ALA A 75 -5.61 -8.23 -0.55
N LYS A 76 -4.79 -9.17 -1.02
CA LYS A 76 -4.99 -10.61 -0.83
C LYS A 76 -4.15 -11.14 0.32
N GLN A 77 -2.90 -10.69 0.42
CA GLN A 77 -1.92 -11.23 1.34
C GLN A 77 -0.90 -10.14 1.74
N GLN A 78 -0.47 -10.14 2.99
CA GLN A 78 0.71 -9.44 3.47
C GLN A 78 1.94 -10.32 3.27
N LEU A 79 3.00 -9.75 2.71
CA LEU A 79 4.26 -10.45 2.41
C LEU A 79 5.39 -10.12 3.40
N GLY A 80 5.15 -9.22 4.36
CA GLY A 80 6.15 -8.71 5.31
C GLY A 80 6.56 -7.28 4.96
N SER A 81 7.79 -6.88 5.30
CA SER A 81 8.35 -5.59 4.87
C SER A 81 8.90 -5.64 3.44
N LEU A 82 8.92 -4.51 2.74
CA LEU A 82 9.54 -4.42 1.41
C LEU A 82 11.04 -4.77 1.47
N GLY A 83 11.72 -4.33 2.54
CA GLY A 83 13.14 -4.62 2.78
C GLY A 83 13.45 -6.11 2.90
N HIS A 84 12.54 -6.91 3.49
CA HIS A 84 12.68 -8.37 3.53
C HIS A 84 12.82 -8.96 2.12
N TRP A 85 12.06 -8.44 1.14
CA TRP A 85 12.04 -8.95 -0.23
C TRP A 85 13.17 -8.40 -1.10
N GLN A 86 13.66 -7.19 -0.82
CA GLN A 86 14.83 -6.63 -1.51
C GLN A 86 16.05 -7.54 -1.43
N SER A 87 16.30 -8.15 -0.26
CA SER A 87 17.44 -9.05 -0.04
C SER A 87 17.40 -10.34 -0.87
N HIS A 88 16.24 -10.71 -1.43
CA HIS A 88 16.08 -11.94 -2.20
C HIS A 88 16.08 -11.75 -3.73
N GLY A 89 15.80 -10.55 -4.23
CA GLY A 89 15.49 -10.31 -5.65
C GLY A 89 16.55 -9.56 -6.46
N GLY A 90 17.58 -8.99 -5.83
CA GLY A 90 18.57 -8.15 -6.52
C GLY A 90 18.06 -6.75 -6.94
N THR A 91 16.75 -6.51 -6.86
CA THR A 91 16.11 -5.20 -7.05
C THR A 91 16.39 -4.29 -5.86
N GLN A 92 16.86 -3.07 -6.10
CA GLN A 92 17.08 -2.05 -5.07
C GLN A 92 15.91 -1.06 -5.04
N PHE A 93 15.23 -0.96 -3.91
CA PHE A 93 14.20 0.02 -3.64
C PHE A 93 14.75 1.18 -2.77
N PRO A 94 14.12 2.37 -2.81
CA PRO A 94 14.47 3.48 -1.95
C PRO A 94 14.40 3.12 -0.46
N ALA A 95 15.39 3.59 0.31
CA ALA A 95 15.54 3.28 1.75
C ALA A 95 14.27 3.58 2.57
N ASP A 96 13.59 4.68 2.26
CA ASP A 96 12.39 5.13 2.97
C ASP A 96 11.19 4.19 2.81
N LEU A 97 11.19 3.36 1.76
CA LEU A 97 10.11 2.41 1.46
C LEU A 97 10.37 1.02 2.04
N LEU A 98 11.62 0.69 2.36
CA LEU A 98 12.00 -0.61 2.91
C LEU A 98 11.24 -1.02 4.18
N PRO A 99 10.96 -0.13 5.14
CA PRO A 99 10.23 -0.52 6.34
C PRO A 99 8.71 -0.63 6.12
N LEU A 100 8.20 -0.23 4.94
CA LEU A 100 6.77 -0.32 4.64
C LEU A 100 6.35 -1.76 4.45
N ARG A 101 5.11 -2.03 4.86
CA ARG A 101 4.47 -3.31 4.67
C ARG A 101 4.16 -3.54 3.20
N LEU A 102 4.66 -4.66 2.70
CA LEU A 102 4.41 -5.16 1.36
C LEU A 102 3.15 -6.03 1.35
N PHE A 103 2.25 -5.71 0.43
CA PHE A 103 1.08 -6.51 0.14
C PHE A 103 1.09 -7.01 -1.30
N LYS A 104 0.36 -8.10 -1.52
CA LYS A 104 -0.06 -8.55 -2.84
C LYS A 104 -1.52 -8.19 -3.05
N CYS A 105 -1.84 -7.38 -4.05
CA CYS A 105 -3.23 -6.99 -4.34
C CYS A 105 -3.99 -8.07 -5.15
N ARG A 106 -5.30 -7.88 -5.33
CA ARG A 106 -6.15 -8.80 -6.12
C ARG A 106 -5.77 -8.89 -7.59
N MET A 107 -5.07 -7.89 -8.11
CA MET A 107 -4.49 -7.89 -9.46
C MET A 107 -3.08 -8.51 -9.50
N TRP A 108 -2.66 -9.18 -8.41
CA TRP A 108 -1.36 -9.85 -8.27
C TRP A 108 -0.12 -8.94 -8.24
N PHE A 109 -0.29 -7.62 -8.36
CA PHE A 109 0.79 -6.66 -8.17
C PHE A 109 1.22 -6.55 -6.70
N TRP A 110 2.50 -6.25 -6.53
CA TRP A 110 3.05 -5.81 -5.26
C TRP A 110 2.69 -4.35 -5.01
N VAL A 111 2.41 -4.04 -3.75
CA VAL A 111 2.00 -2.69 -3.34
C VAL A 111 2.45 -2.41 -1.91
N VAL A 112 2.95 -1.20 -1.68
CA VAL A 112 3.19 -0.63 -0.36
C VAL A 112 2.29 0.60 -0.18
N VAL A 113 1.83 0.83 1.04
CA VAL A 113 1.01 2.01 1.37
C VAL A 113 1.84 2.92 2.27
N PRO A 114 2.06 4.19 1.88
CA PRO A 114 2.73 5.14 2.75
C PRO A 114 2.09 5.20 4.14
N GLY A 115 2.93 5.14 5.18
CA GLY A 115 2.48 5.14 6.57
C GLY A 115 2.09 3.77 7.15
N LEU A 116 1.98 2.70 6.34
CA LEU A 116 1.80 1.34 6.84
C LEU A 116 3.14 0.63 6.98
N TYR A 117 3.66 0.55 8.20
CA TYR A 117 4.94 -0.10 8.52
C TYR A 117 4.74 -1.54 8.98
N ASP A 118 5.68 -2.41 8.63
CA ASP A 118 5.61 -3.82 9.05
C ASP A 118 5.78 -3.97 10.58
N GLU A 119 6.73 -3.22 11.15
CA GLU A 119 7.06 -3.24 12.59
C GLU A 119 5.99 -2.61 13.50
N ARG A 120 5.02 -1.87 12.94
CA ARG A 120 3.93 -1.19 13.69
C ARG A 120 2.56 -1.42 13.05
N PRO A 121 1.94 -2.59 13.25
CA PRO A 121 0.74 -3.00 12.53
C PRO A 121 -0.55 -2.18 12.73
N GLY A 122 -0.59 -1.30 13.74
CA GLY A 122 -1.83 -0.69 14.23
C GLY A 122 -1.80 0.82 14.48
N ARG A 123 -0.88 1.59 13.89
CA ARG A 123 -0.95 3.07 13.96
C ARG A 123 -1.42 3.65 12.62
N ASN A 124 -2.48 4.45 12.66
CA ASN A 124 -2.77 5.45 11.62
C ASN A 124 -1.49 6.27 11.35
N PRO A 125 -1.25 6.74 10.10
CA PRO A 125 -0.32 7.85 9.89
C PRO A 125 -0.80 9.02 10.74
N ASP A 126 0.04 9.41 11.69
CA ASP A 126 -0.20 10.43 12.70
C ASP A 126 -0.45 11.77 11.99
N ILE A 127 -1.70 12.19 11.89
CA ILE A 127 -2.07 13.57 11.55
C ILE A 127 -2.10 14.36 12.87
N SER A 128 -0.97 14.45 13.58
CA SER A 128 -0.85 15.32 14.74
C SER A 128 0.60 15.72 15.00
N GLY A 129 1.23 16.35 14.01
CA GLY A 129 2.28 17.32 14.31
C GLY A 129 1.64 18.65 14.70
N HIS A 130 1.62 18.98 16.00
CA HIS A 130 2.05 20.27 16.52
C HIS A 130 2.13 20.25 18.06
N ASP A 131 3.32 20.63 18.54
CA ASP A 131 3.69 21.13 19.86
C ASP A 131 3.81 20.18 21.06
N ALA A 132 5.03 19.64 21.16
CA ALA A 132 5.71 19.55 22.44
C ALA A 132 6.27 20.94 22.82
N ILE A 133 5.81 21.52 23.94
CA ILE A 133 6.59 22.53 24.69
C ILE A 133 6.53 22.23 26.20
N MET A 134 7.69 21.78 26.70
CA MET A 134 8.35 22.01 27.99
C MET A 134 7.56 22.00 29.31
N GLY A 135 7.88 20.99 30.11
CA GLY A 135 8.58 21.13 31.40
C GLY A 135 8.27 22.32 32.31
N ALA A 136 7.69 21.99 33.47
CA ALA A 136 8.20 22.34 34.81
C ALA A 136 7.52 21.44 35.84
#